data_AF-A0A538RLV2-F1
#
_entry.id   AF-A0A538RLV2-F1
#
_cell.length_a   1.000
_cell.length_b   1.000
_cell.length_c   1.000
_cell.angle_alpha   90.00
_cell.angle_beta   90.00
_cell.angle_gamma   90.00
#
_symmetry.space_group_name_H-M   'P 1'
#
loop_
_entity.id
_entity.type
_entity.pdbx_description
1 polymer ?
#
loop_
_entity_poly.entity_id
_entity_poly.type
_entity_poly.pdbx_seq_one_letter_code
_entity_poly.pdbx_strand_id
1 'polypeptide(L)'
;MLTMKCLDCQEDLVEIPTSHGPGLDVCSSGHGLWLDVGEVNFFVEDYTSLKRAIGDTGGVAVRTETLCPRCGNQMESETVAQTSFLSCDSCRGWWLPHGSLTRLNETYRGAAVPIQIYEAELYTRAAARHRALNEKLREQPRFNKKRSNPQGIWFWVLFFGFALVLGGLILVAGIGKAMRTTQWSQPLDQTLLYLAAGTVGGFGLFVYGCMIYQRKRLIESIPTSTIRSLALGLVEISGRAQPEEGLLSAPFSGLPCVFYSYAVEERVGSEKNARWETLAKGTSEQPFFVSDTTGQVLVVPVGAELILPDERTSRSNWLGELPPTTIAGLNRLGISTERWMGSKTLRCRESLILPEEQVYVLGTAHEHLDAREGVENLARIYIGSSRDHEFIISDRSEKDILSRLHWQVLAFGVGGLTLAATCLIIIFKYYLTTVS
;
A
#
# COMPACT_ATOMS: atom_id res chain seq x y z
N MET A 1 1.20 -12.34 7.34
CA MET A 1 2.67 -12.34 7.28
C MET A 1 3.14 -12.86 8.61
N LEU A 2 3.89 -13.96 8.62
CA LEU A 2 4.54 -14.43 9.85
C LEU A 2 5.67 -13.45 10.14
N THR A 3 5.63 -12.77 11.28
CA THR A 3 6.71 -11.92 11.76
C THR A 3 7.87 -12.82 12.19
N MET A 4 9.08 -12.50 11.73
CA MET A 4 10.28 -13.21 12.20
C MET A 4 10.52 -12.85 13.66
N LYS A 5 10.91 -13.84 14.46
CA LYS A 5 11.14 -13.65 15.89
C LYS A 5 12.62 -13.63 16.21
N CYS A 6 13.00 -12.83 17.18
CA CYS A 6 14.34 -12.86 17.75
C CYS A 6 14.59 -14.21 18.41
N LEU A 7 15.78 -14.77 18.18
CA LEU A 7 16.20 -16.05 18.74
C LEU A 7 16.31 -15.99 20.27
N ASP A 8 16.74 -14.85 20.82
CA ASP A 8 17.02 -14.68 22.24
C ASP A 8 15.80 -14.24 23.07
N CYS A 9 15.09 -13.19 22.63
CA CYS A 9 13.93 -12.67 23.39
C CYS A 9 12.57 -13.12 22.88
N GLN A 10 12.49 -13.80 21.73
CA GLN A 10 11.23 -14.26 21.11
C GLN A 10 10.23 -13.13 20.78
N GLU A 11 10.65 -11.87 20.86
CA GLU A 11 9.91 -10.71 20.36
C GLU A 11 9.96 -10.67 18.83
N ASP A 12 8.96 -10.03 18.22
CA ASP A 12 8.94 -9.79 16.78
C ASP A 12 10.11 -8.87 16.40
N LEU A 13 10.87 -9.26 15.37
CA LEU A 13 11.88 -8.40 14.76
C LEU A 13 11.18 -7.20 14.11
N VAL A 14 11.82 -6.05 14.24
CA VAL A 14 11.34 -4.80 13.68
C VAL A 14 12.18 -4.48 12.46
N GLU A 15 11.54 -4.40 11.30
CA GLU A 15 12.19 -3.96 10.08
C GLU A 15 12.52 -2.46 10.18
N ILE A 16 13.81 -2.14 10.06
CA ILE A 16 14.36 -0.78 10.08
C ILE A 16 14.85 -0.42 8.69
N PRO A 17 14.23 0.56 8.02
CA PRO A 17 14.72 1.01 6.72
C PRO A 17 16.10 1.65 6.88
N THR A 18 17.01 1.30 5.97
CA THR A 18 18.34 1.89 5.89
C THR A 18 18.38 2.99 4.83
N SER A 19 19.25 3.99 4.99
CA SER A 19 19.38 5.10 4.03
C SER A 19 19.86 4.64 2.65
N HIS A 20 20.65 3.56 2.61
CA HIS A 20 21.26 3.00 1.42
C HIS A 20 21.23 1.47 1.47
N GLY A 21 20.05 0.85 1.31
CA GLY A 21 19.94 -0.61 1.29
C GLY A 21 18.54 -1.14 1.57
N PRO A 22 18.38 -2.48 1.65
CA PRO A 22 17.16 -3.11 2.13
C PRO A 22 16.89 -2.77 3.60
N GLY A 23 15.64 -2.99 4.05
CA GLY A 23 15.29 -2.91 5.46
C GLY A 23 16.02 -4.00 6.24
N LEU A 24 16.48 -3.68 7.45
CA LEU A 24 17.13 -4.64 8.34
C LEU A 24 16.16 -5.11 9.41
N ASP A 25 16.04 -6.41 9.59
CA ASP A 25 15.24 -6.99 10.66
C ASP A 25 16.02 -6.97 11.98
N VAL A 26 15.71 -6.00 12.84
CA VAL A 26 16.47 -5.74 14.07
C VAL A 26 15.66 -6.12 15.31
N CYS A 27 16.31 -6.74 16.28
CA CYS A 27 15.72 -6.96 17.60
C CYS A 27 15.61 -5.64 18.37
N SER A 28 14.39 -5.27 18.78
CA SER A 28 14.11 -4.08 19.61
C SER A 28 14.81 -4.09 20.96
N SER A 29 15.09 -5.28 21.50
CA SER A 29 15.82 -5.49 22.75
C SER A 29 17.33 -5.53 22.56
N GLY A 30 17.83 -5.43 21.32
CA GLY A 30 19.25 -5.28 21.03
C GLY A 30 20.06 -6.57 20.97
N HIS A 31 19.45 -7.75 20.93
CA HIS A 31 20.18 -9.03 20.93
C HIS A 31 20.94 -9.31 19.63
N GLY A 32 20.44 -8.76 18.51
CA GLY A 32 21.02 -8.98 17.19
C GLY A 32 20.09 -8.54 16.08
N LEU A 33 20.49 -8.89 14.85
CA LEU A 33 19.74 -8.60 13.65
C LEU A 33 19.80 -9.80 12.69
N TRP A 34 18.77 -9.90 11.86
CA TRP A 34 18.68 -10.88 10.79
C TRP A 34 19.04 -10.22 9.46
N LEU A 35 19.84 -10.93 8.66
CA LEU A 35 20.19 -10.56 7.29
C LEU A 35 19.62 -11.60 6.33
N ASP A 36 18.78 -11.16 5.42
CA ASP A 36 18.28 -11.98 4.33
C ASP A 36 19.33 -12.22 3.23
N VAL A 37 19.00 -13.12 2.29
CA VAL A 37 19.86 -13.45 1.16
C VAL A 37 20.23 -12.20 0.38
N GLY A 38 21.52 -11.89 0.36
CA GLY A 38 22.03 -10.73 -0.37
C GLY A 38 22.02 -9.44 0.44
N GLU A 39 21.41 -9.36 1.61
CA GLU A 39 21.49 -8.14 2.44
C GLU A 39 22.89 -7.90 2.98
N VAL A 40 23.61 -8.99 3.28
CA VAL A 40 25.01 -8.97 3.72
C VAL A 40 25.90 -8.18 2.75
N ASN A 41 25.61 -8.23 1.43
CA ASN A 41 26.43 -7.54 0.43
C ASN A 41 26.31 -6.00 0.49
N PHE A 42 25.25 -5.48 1.12
CA PHE A 42 25.03 -4.05 1.29
C PHE A 42 25.72 -3.53 2.54
N PHE A 43 25.88 -4.37 3.56
CA PHE A 43 26.27 -3.92 4.89
C PHE A 43 27.67 -4.34 5.31
N VAL A 44 28.33 -5.22 4.55
CA VAL A 44 29.75 -5.56 4.72
C VAL A 44 30.59 -4.87 3.65
N GLU A 45 31.51 -3.98 4.05
CA GLU A 45 32.31 -3.14 3.14
C GLU A 45 33.05 -3.96 2.05
N ASP A 46 33.71 -5.05 2.42
CA ASP A 46 34.29 -6.01 1.47
C ASP A 46 33.69 -7.41 1.63
N TYR A 47 32.46 -7.56 1.15
CA TYR A 47 31.77 -8.85 1.11
C TYR A 47 32.54 -9.92 0.32
N THR A 48 33.33 -9.54 -0.70
CA THR A 48 34.08 -10.54 -1.49
C THR A 48 35.20 -11.17 -0.69
N SER A 49 35.88 -10.40 0.14
CA SER A 49 36.90 -10.90 1.06
C SER A 49 36.28 -11.70 2.20
N LEU A 50 35.12 -11.29 2.71
CA LEU A 50 34.36 -12.09 3.69
C LEU A 50 33.95 -13.45 3.10
N LYS A 51 33.39 -13.48 1.88
CA LYS A 51 32.96 -14.71 1.21
C LYS A 51 34.13 -15.65 0.92
N ARG A 52 35.29 -15.10 0.55
CA ARG A 52 36.52 -15.88 0.39
C ARG A 52 36.98 -16.46 1.73
N ALA A 53 36.94 -15.68 2.80
CA ALA A 53 37.28 -16.15 4.14
C ALA A 53 36.34 -17.28 4.62
N ILE A 54 35.03 -17.18 4.34
CA ILE A 54 34.06 -18.25 4.62
C ILE A 54 34.35 -19.50 3.78
N GLY A 55 34.70 -19.34 2.50
CA GLY A 55 35.01 -20.46 1.61
C GLY A 55 36.34 -21.18 1.89
N ASP A 56 37.35 -20.45 2.37
CA ASP A 56 38.69 -20.98 2.65
C ASP A 56 38.82 -21.54 4.08
N THR A 57 38.00 -21.05 5.01
CA THR A 57 37.91 -21.64 6.34
C THR A 57 36.93 -22.80 6.30
N GLY A 58 37.45 -24.02 6.27
CA GLY A 58 36.72 -25.21 6.71
C GLY A 58 36.42 -25.11 8.20
N GLY A 59 35.59 -24.13 8.60
CA GLY A 59 35.08 -23.99 9.94
C GLY A 59 34.32 -25.26 10.29
N VAL A 60 34.55 -25.76 11.50
CA VAL A 60 33.74 -26.85 12.04
C VAL A 60 32.33 -26.28 12.18
N ALA A 61 31.44 -26.59 11.24
CA ALA A 61 30.02 -26.28 11.33
C ALA A 61 29.47 -27.02 12.55
N VAL A 62 29.41 -26.32 13.69
CA VAL A 62 28.76 -26.85 14.88
C VAL A 62 27.27 -26.67 14.64
N ARG A 63 26.57 -27.80 14.44
CA ARG A 63 25.11 -27.79 14.36
C ARG A 63 24.56 -27.28 15.67
N THR A 64 23.80 -26.19 15.60
CA THR A 64 23.12 -25.63 16.76
C THR A 64 21.70 -26.19 16.84
N GLU A 65 21.14 -26.30 18.04
CA GLU A 65 19.72 -26.66 18.23
C GLU A 65 18.77 -25.51 17.84
N THR A 66 19.32 -24.35 17.44
CA THR A 66 18.57 -23.15 17.07
C THR A 66 17.91 -23.28 15.69
N LEU A 67 16.63 -22.91 15.63
CA LEU A 67 15.81 -22.96 14.42
C LEU A 67 15.78 -21.58 13.74
N CYS A 68 15.86 -21.59 12.40
CA CYS A 68 15.79 -20.40 11.58
C CYS A 68 14.42 -19.70 11.75
N PRO A 69 14.37 -18.40 12.08
CA PRO A 69 13.12 -17.66 12.28
C PRO A 69 12.31 -17.49 10.99
N ARG A 70 12.94 -17.69 9.83
CA ARG A 70 12.31 -17.55 8.50
C ARG A 70 11.69 -18.84 7.98
N CYS A 71 12.42 -19.96 8.07
CA CYS A 71 12.02 -21.24 7.45
C CYS A 71 11.91 -22.43 8.42
N GLY A 72 12.30 -22.27 9.68
CA GLY A 72 12.19 -23.31 10.71
C GLY A 72 13.22 -24.44 10.61
N ASN A 73 14.21 -24.34 9.72
CA ASN A 73 15.29 -25.32 9.61
C ASN A 73 16.40 -25.07 10.64
N GLN A 74 17.19 -26.10 10.97
CA GLN A 74 18.36 -25.96 11.85
C GLN A 74 19.38 -24.99 11.26
N MET A 75 20.03 -24.23 12.14
CA MET A 75 21.09 -23.30 11.79
C MET A 75 22.47 -23.85 12.13
N GLU A 76 23.45 -23.46 11.35
CA GLU A 76 24.85 -23.81 11.56
C GLU A 76 25.59 -22.61 12.12
N SER A 77 26.47 -22.85 13.11
CA SER A 77 27.35 -21.79 13.60
C SER A 77 28.56 -21.67 12.71
N GLU A 78 28.76 -20.47 12.17
CA GLU A 78 29.96 -20.07 11.46
C GLU A 78 30.74 -19.08 12.33
N THR A 79 32.07 -19.16 12.27
CA THR A 79 32.94 -18.20 12.96
C THR A 79 33.95 -17.67 11.97
N VAL A 80 33.88 -16.37 11.71
CA VAL A 80 34.78 -15.67 10.79
C VAL A 80 35.34 -14.46 11.50
N ALA A 81 36.66 -14.25 11.42
CA ALA A 81 37.30 -13.08 12.02
C ALA A 81 36.92 -12.88 13.52
N GLN A 82 36.95 -13.97 14.30
CA GLN A 82 36.57 -13.97 15.74
C GLN A 82 35.11 -13.55 16.02
N THR A 83 34.27 -13.43 15.00
CA THR A 83 32.85 -13.15 15.13
C THR A 83 32.06 -14.41 14.81
N SER A 84 31.32 -14.92 15.79
CA SER A 84 30.40 -16.03 15.61
C SER A 84 29.02 -15.53 15.19
N PHE A 85 28.43 -16.21 14.22
CA PHE A 85 27.07 -15.96 13.74
C PHE A 85 26.42 -17.27 13.30
N LEU A 86 25.10 -17.25 13.13
CA LEU A 86 24.36 -18.43 12.67
C LEU A 86 23.95 -18.23 11.21
N SER A 87 24.17 -19.23 10.38
CA SER A 87 23.73 -19.26 8.99
C SER A 87 22.67 -20.35 8.79
N CYS A 88 21.78 -20.15 7.83
CA CYS A 88 20.81 -21.16 7.43
C CYS A 88 21.01 -21.55 5.97
N ASP A 89 21.30 -22.82 5.68
CA ASP A 89 21.53 -23.28 4.31
C ASP A 89 20.29 -23.20 3.41
N SER A 90 19.11 -23.40 3.99
CA SER A 90 17.86 -23.46 3.22
C SER A 90 17.42 -22.08 2.74
N CYS A 91 17.40 -21.09 3.64
CA CYS A 91 17.01 -19.74 3.28
C CYS A 91 18.19 -18.83 2.97
N ARG A 92 19.44 -19.28 3.18
CA ARG A 92 20.70 -18.51 3.01
C ARG A 92 20.73 -17.17 3.75
N GLY A 93 20.00 -17.08 4.85
CA GLY A 93 19.97 -15.90 5.73
C GLY A 93 20.85 -16.10 6.96
N TRP A 94 21.31 -15.00 7.55
CA TRP A 94 22.26 -14.98 8.66
C TRP A 94 21.67 -14.27 9.87
N TRP A 95 21.89 -14.84 11.05
CA TRP A 95 21.65 -14.16 12.31
C TRP A 95 22.97 -13.62 12.86
N LEU A 96 23.05 -12.30 12.97
CA LEU A 96 24.20 -11.60 13.54
C LEU A 96 23.88 -11.15 14.97
N PRO A 97 24.59 -11.66 15.99
CA PRO A 97 24.49 -11.14 17.34
C PRO A 97 24.90 -9.67 17.44
N HIS A 98 24.51 -9.01 18.53
CA HIS A 98 24.89 -7.63 18.81
C HIS A 98 26.39 -7.36 18.64
N GLY A 99 26.72 -6.30 17.90
CA GLY A 99 28.09 -5.85 17.62
C GLY A 99 28.80 -6.67 16.55
N SER A 100 28.20 -7.75 16.04
CA SER A 100 28.85 -8.60 15.03
C SER A 100 28.96 -7.89 13.68
N LEU A 101 27.96 -7.10 13.28
CA LEU A 101 28.04 -6.34 12.04
C LEU A 101 29.15 -5.27 12.12
N THR A 102 29.25 -4.58 13.25
CA THR A 102 30.33 -3.61 13.53
C THR A 102 31.70 -4.27 13.42
N ARG A 103 31.91 -5.43 14.09
CA ARG A 103 33.19 -6.17 14.03
C ARG A 103 33.54 -6.66 12.63
N LEU A 104 32.57 -7.14 11.86
CA LEU A 104 32.80 -7.55 10.47
C LEU A 104 33.23 -6.36 9.62
N ASN A 105 32.59 -5.19 9.79
CA ASN A 105 32.98 -3.98 9.07
C ASN A 105 34.36 -3.44 9.48
N GLU A 106 34.69 -3.49 10.77
CA GLU A 106 36.03 -3.14 11.24
C GLU A 106 37.10 -4.06 10.65
N THR A 107 36.81 -5.36 10.56
CA THR A 107 37.79 -6.35 10.08
C THR A 107 37.97 -6.31 8.56
N TYR A 108 36.89 -6.11 7.82
CA TYR A 108 36.87 -6.15 6.35
C TYR A 108 36.80 -4.76 5.72
N ARG A 109 37.40 -3.77 6.39
CA ARG A 109 37.43 -2.38 5.93
C ARG A 109 38.28 -2.26 4.65
N GLY A 110 37.65 -1.95 3.51
CA GLY A 110 38.32 -1.83 2.21
C GLY A 110 37.56 -0.89 1.25
N ALA A 111 38.26 0.11 0.69
CA ALA A 111 37.70 1.20 -0.14
C ALA A 111 36.87 0.71 -1.35
N ALA A 112 35.87 1.41 -1.91
CA ALA A 112 35.14 2.61 -1.51
C ALA A 112 33.65 2.40 -1.85
N VAL A 113 32.88 1.96 -0.86
CA VAL A 113 31.44 2.22 -0.79
C VAL A 113 31.18 2.69 0.64
N PRO A 114 30.88 3.98 0.88
CA PRO A 114 30.65 4.49 2.22
C PRO A 114 29.23 4.10 2.69
N ILE A 115 29.02 2.84 3.04
CA ILE A 115 27.84 2.42 3.81
C ILE A 115 28.29 2.28 5.26
N GLN A 116 28.43 3.42 5.93
CA GLN A 116 28.64 3.44 7.38
C GLN A 116 27.29 3.31 8.06
N ILE A 117 27.00 2.13 8.59
CA ILE A 117 25.87 1.93 9.48
C ILE A 117 26.39 1.80 10.90
N TYR A 118 26.00 2.74 11.76
CA TYR A 118 26.25 2.66 13.18
C TYR A 118 25.20 1.73 13.79
N GLU A 119 25.61 0.52 14.19
CA GLU A 119 24.72 -0.49 14.77
C GLU A 119 23.96 0.04 16.00
N ALA A 120 24.60 0.91 16.79
CA ALA A 120 23.97 1.61 17.91
C ALA A 120 22.76 2.46 17.48
N GLU A 121 22.82 3.10 16.31
CA GLU A 121 21.70 3.87 15.77
C GLU A 121 20.56 2.97 15.28
N LEU A 122 20.89 1.81 14.70
CA LEU A 122 19.88 0.82 14.32
C LEU A 122 19.08 0.34 15.53
N TYR A 123 19.77 -0.02 16.62
CA TYR A 123 19.10 -0.50 17.83
C TYR A 123 18.27 0.59 18.50
N THR A 124 18.72 1.86 18.52
CA THR A 124 17.92 2.95 19.08
C THR A 124 16.67 3.21 18.24
N ARG A 125 16.77 3.19 16.90
CA ARG A 125 15.62 3.27 16.00
C ARG A 125 14.66 2.10 16.17
N ALA A 126 15.18 0.88 16.33
CA ALA A 126 14.37 -0.32 16.59
C ALA A 126 13.61 -0.24 17.91
N ALA A 127 14.28 0.18 18.99
CA ALA A 127 13.65 0.40 20.28
C ALA A 127 12.56 1.48 20.22
N ALA A 128 12.82 2.61 19.54
CA ALA A 128 11.85 3.69 19.37
C ALA A 128 10.62 3.22 18.58
N ARG A 129 10.83 2.51 17.46
CA ARG A 129 9.75 1.97 16.63
C ARG A 129 8.92 0.93 17.38
N HIS A 130 9.56 0.03 18.13
CA HIS A 130 8.86 -0.96 18.97
C HIS A 130 8.02 -0.29 20.07
N ARG A 131 8.54 0.76 20.72
CA ARG A 131 7.77 1.55 21.69
C ARG A 131 6.56 2.21 21.03
N ALA A 132 6.74 2.88 19.89
CA ALA A 132 5.65 3.52 19.16
C ALA A 132 4.57 2.51 18.70
N LEU A 133 4.97 1.30 18.28
CA LEU A 133 4.06 0.20 17.96
C LEU A 133 3.29 -0.28 19.20
N ASN A 134 3.98 -0.50 20.31
CA ASN A 134 3.36 -0.94 21.56
C ASN A 134 2.46 0.13 22.19
N GLU A 135 2.81 1.40 22.07
CA GLU A 135 1.99 2.53 22.49
C GLU A 135 0.72 2.63 21.62
N LYS A 136 0.84 2.50 20.30
CA LYS A 136 -0.31 2.37 19.38
C LYS A 136 -1.22 1.18 19.72
N LEU A 137 -0.66 0.08 20.23
CA LEU A 137 -1.39 -1.10 20.68
C LEU A 137 -2.04 -0.91 22.06
N ARG A 138 -1.39 -0.17 22.97
CA ARG A 138 -1.92 0.16 24.31
C ARG A 138 -3.01 1.22 24.27
N GLU A 139 -2.86 2.23 23.43
CA GLU A 139 -3.85 3.28 23.19
C GLU A 139 -4.96 2.83 22.22
N GLN A 140 -4.95 1.57 21.77
CA GLN A 140 -6.14 0.95 21.20
C GLN A 140 -7.09 0.54 22.34
N PRO A 141 -8.18 1.28 22.61
CA PRO A 141 -9.33 0.64 23.25
C PRO A 141 -9.70 -0.58 22.42
N ARG A 142 -10.02 -1.71 23.07
CA ARG A 142 -10.47 -2.97 22.45
C ARG A 142 -11.76 -2.72 21.65
N PHE A 143 -11.64 -2.07 20.49
CA PHE A 143 -12.71 -1.96 19.52
C PHE A 143 -12.44 -3.00 18.46
N ASN A 144 -13.30 -4.02 18.55
CA ASN A 144 -13.45 -5.10 17.63
C ASN A 144 -13.23 -4.60 16.20
N LYS A 145 -12.20 -5.13 15.54
CA LYS A 145 -11.79 -4.75 14.19
C LYS A 145 -12.91 -5.13 13.23
N LYS A 146 -13.86 -4.23 13.06
CA LYS A 146 -14.79 -4.24 11.94
C LYS A 146 -14.49 -2.99 11.15
N ARG A 147 -13.61 -3.13 10.15
CA ARG A 147 -13.72 -2.30 8.94
C ARG A 147 -15.01 -2.74 8.24
N SER A 148 -16.15 -2.52 8.88
CA SER A 148 -17.42 -2.54 8.19
C SER A 148 -17.38 -1.30 7.34
N ASN A 149 -17.10 -1.45 6.06
CA ASN A 149 -17.45 -0.46 5.06
C ASN A 149 -18.96 -0.20 5.25
N PRO A 150 -19.37 0.87 5.98
CA PRO A 150 -20.78 1.02 6.35
C PRO A 150 -21.59 1.22 5.07
N GLN A 151 -20.98 1.91 4.11
CA GLN A 151 -21.48 2.15 2.77
C GLN A 151 -21.70 0.82 2.01
N GLY A 152 -20.76 -0.13 2.07
CA GLY A 152 -20.92 -1.45 1.43
C GLY A 152 -22.05 -2.30 2.02
N ILE A 153 -22.29 -2.21 3.34
CA ILE A 153 -23.39 -2.93 4.00
C ILE A 153 -24.74 -2.32 3.60
N TRP A 154 -24.85 -0.99 3.59
CA TRP A 154 -26.05 -0.29 3.14
C TRP A 154 -26.37 -0.56 1.66
N PHE A 155 -25.36 -0.69 0.81
CA PHE A 155 -25.54 -1.12 -0.59
C PHE A 155 -26.27 -2.46 -0.67
N TRP A 156 -25.79 -3.48 0.03
CA TRP A 156 -26.41 -4.81 0.01
C TRP A 156 -27.80 -4.81 0.66
N VAL A 157 -28.03 -4.05 1.72
CA VAL A 157 -29.34 -3.93 2.38
C VAL A 157 -30.37 -3.29 1.45
N LEU A 158 -30.01 -2.19 0.76
CA LEU A 158 -30.90 -1.53 -0.20
C LEU A 158 -31.12 -2.40 -1.45
N PHE A 159 -30.07 -3.05 -1.95
CA PHE A 159 -30.14 -3.93 -3.13
C PHE A 159 -31.03 -5.16 -2.87
N PHE A 160 -30.77 -5.92 -1.81
CA PHE A 160 -31.59 -7.09 -1.45
C PHE A 160 -32.98 -6.69 -0.97
N GLY A 161 -33.13 -5.56 -0.28
CA GLY A 161 -34.42 -5.01 0.12
C GLY A 161 -35.31 -4.68 -1.08
N PHE A 162 -34.78 -3.98 -2.08
CA PHE A 162 -35.50 -3.69 -3.31
C PHE A 162 -35.81 -4.96 -4.12
N ALA A 163 -34.86 -5.90 -4.22
CA ALA A 163 -35.09 -7.18 -4.89
C ALA A 163 -36.20 -8.00 -4.21
N LEU A 164 -36.26 -8.00 -2.87
CA LEU A 164 -37.33 -8.64 -2.09
C LEU A 164 -38.69 -7.95 -2.29
N VAL A 165 -38.73 -6.63 -2.31
CA VAL A 165 -39.98 -5.88 -2.58
C VAL A 165 -40.46 -6.13 -4.01
N LEU A 166 -39.55 -6.14 -4.99
CA LEU A 166 -39.90 -6.42 -6.39
C LEU A 166 -40.37 -7.88 -6.55
N GLY A 167 -39.65 -8.84 -5.97
CA GLY A 167 -40.06 -10.24 -5.94
C GLY A 167 -41.39 -10.45 -5.20
N GLY A 168 -41.60 -9.73 -4.10
CA GLY A 168 -42.85 -9.71 -3.34
C GLY A 168 -44.02 -9.11 -4.13
N LEU A 169 -43.82 -8.02 -4.87
CA LEU A 169 -44.83 -7.44 -5.76
C LEU A 169 -45.17 -8.39 -6.91
N ILE A 170 -44.18 -9.08 -7.50
CA ILE A 170 -44.41 -10.13 -8.51
C ILE A 170 -45.20 -11.29 -7.89
N LEU A 171 -44.87 -11.71 -6.67
CA LEU A 171 -45.53 -12.81 -5.97
C LEU A 171 -46.94 -12.44 -5.51
N VAL A 172 -47.17 -11.22 -5.01
CA VAL A 172 -48.50 -10.68 -4.64
C VAL A 172 -49.36 -10.45 -5.88
N ALA A 173 -48.81 -9.97 -6.99
CA ALA A 173 -49.52 -9.95 -8.28
C ALA A 173 -49.85 -11.38 -8.75
N GLY A 174 -48.94 -12.33 -8.52
CA GLY A 174 -49.14 -13.75 -8.76
C GLY A 174 -50.18 -14.43 -7.86
N ILE A 175 -50.31 -14.02 -6.59
CA ILE A 175 -51.33 -14.51 -5.65
C ILE A 175 -52.67 -13.78 -5.85
N GLY A 176 -52.64 -12.49 -6.22
CA GLY A 176 -53.83 -11.71 -6.60
C GLY A 176 -54.58 -12.32 -7.79
N LYS A 177 -53.85 -13.01 -8.68
CA LYS A 177 -54.36 -13.89 -9.75
C LYS A 177 -55.34 -14.96 -9.23
N ALA A 178 -55.19 -15.41 -7.98
CA ALA A 178 -56.07 -16.42 -7.39
C ALA A 178 -57.40 -15.84 -6.88
N MET A 179 -57.52 -14.51 -6.70
CA MET A 179 -58.69 -13.94 -6.03
C MET A 179 -59.41 -12.76 -6.70
N ARG A 180 -58.86 -12.02 -7.69
CA ARG A 180 -59.66 -11.03 -8.46
C ARG A 180 -59.02 -10.61 -9.78
N THR A 181 -59.89 -10.27 -10.73
CA THR A 181 -59.66 -10.03 -12.16
C THR A 181 -58.74 -8.84 -12.49
N THR A 182 -57.42 -9.06 -12.48
CA THR A 182 -56.47 -8.30 -13.30
C THR A 182 -55.71 -9.28 -14.18
N GLN A 183 -56.09 -9.34 -15.46
CA GLN A 183 -55.63 -10.34 -16.40
C GLN A 183 -54.33 -9.85 -17.07
N TRP A 184 -53.21 -10.52 -16.76
CA TRP A 184 -51.95 -10.36 -17.48
C TRP A 184 -52.13 -10.78 -18.94
N SER A 185 -51.61 -9.99 -19.89
CA SER A 185 -51.76 -10.22 -21.33
C SER A 185 -50.91 -11.39 -21.87
N GLN A 186 -49.81 -11.75 -21.19
CA GLN A 186 -48.85 -12.77 -21.62
C GLN A 186 -48.29 -13.63 -20.47
N PRO A 187 -47.90 -14.90 -20.72
CA PRO A 187 -47.28 -15.76 -19.72
C PRO A 187 -45.87 -15.26 -19.34
N LEU A 188 -45.37 -15.74 -18.19
CA LEU A 188 -44.03 -15.46 -17.69
C LEU A 188 -42.97 -15.96 -18.70
N ASP A 189 -42.38 -15.05 -19.47
CA ASP A 189 -41.39 -15.33 -20.51
C ASP A 189 -39.97 -14.88 -20.10
N GLN A 190 -38.93 -15.41 -20.75
CA GLN A 190 -37.52 -15.01 -20.61
C GLN A 190 -37.33 -13.50 -20.72
N THR A 191 -38.12 -12.85 -21.58
CA THR A 191 -38.11 -11.38 -21.77
C THR A 191 -38.41 -10.62 -20.47
N LEU A 192 -39.37 -11.09 -19.67
CA LEU A 192 -39.70 -10.47 -18.38
C LEU A 192 -38.56 -10.63 -17.38
N LEU A 193 -37.90 -11.79 -17.36
CA LEU A 193 -36.75 -12.03 -16.49
C LEU A 193 -35.59 -11.07 -16.81
N TYR A 194 -35.30 -10.83 -18.09
CA TYR A 194 -34.29 -9.86 -18.50
C TYR A 194 -34.66 -8.42 -18.10
N LEU A 195 -35.93 -8.02 -18.23
CA LEU A 195 -36.39 -6.70 -17.82
C LEU A 195 -36.38 -6.51 -16.30
N ALA A 196 -36.74 -7.54 -15.54
CA ALA A 196 -36.67 -7.52 -14.08
C ALA A 196 -35.21 -7.44 -13.61
N ALA A 197 -34.31 -8.24 -14.21
CA ALA A 197 -32.88 -8.16 -13.97
C ALA A 197 -32.30 -6.79 -14.33
N GLY A 198 -32.73 -6.19 -15.44
CA GLY A 198 -32.35 -4.83 -15.84
C GLY A 198 -32.83 -3.77 -14.86
N THR A 199 -34.03 -3.93 -14.29
CA THR A 199 -34.57 -3.02 -13.26
C THR A 199 -33.75 -3.09 -11.97
N VAL A 200 -33.44 -4.30 -11.50
CA VAL A 200 -32.62 -4.52 -10.30
C VAL A 200 -31.18 -4.06 -10.51
N GLY A 201 -30.59 -4.37 -11.67
CA GLY A 201 -29.25 -3.93 -12.06
C GLY A 201 -29.14 -2.41 -12.17
N GLY A 202 -30.11 -1.76 -12.82
CA GLY A 202 -30.19 -0.31 -12.93
C GLY A 202 -30.32 0.38 -11.56
N PHE A 203 -31.15 -0.16 -10.67
CA PHE A 203 -31.27 0.33 -9.29
C PHE A 203 -29.94 0.17 -8.52
N GLY A 204 -29.26 -0.96 -8.67
CA GLY A 204 -27.92 -1.18 -8.09
C GLY A 204 -26.90 -0.15 -8.56
N LEU A 205 -26.86 0.15 -9.86
CA LEU A 205 -25.99 1.19 -10.43
C LEU A 205 -26.33 2.59 -9.88
N PHE A 206 -27.62 2.90 -9.73
CA PHE A 206 -28.07 4.16 -9.14
C PHE A 206 -27.59 4.32 -7.70
N VAL A 207 -27.78 3.30 -6.86
CA VAL A 207 -27.30 3.30 -5.46
C VAL A 207 -25.78 3.50 -5.42
N TYR A 208 -25.04 2.79 -6.27
CA TYR A 208 -23.58 2.98 -6.40
C TYR A 208 -23.21 4.42 -6.79
N GLY A 209 -23.94 5.01 -7.75
CA GLY A 209 -23.78 6.42 -8.13
C GLY A 209 -24.04 7.39 -6.96
N CYS A 210 -25.06 7.14 -6.14
CA CYS A 210 -25.31 7.92 -4.92
C CYS A 210 -24.18 7.82 -3.89
N MET A 211 -23.54 6.66 -3.77
CA MET A 211 -22.39 6.48 -2.86
C MET A 211 -21.18 7.29 -3.33
N ILE A 212 -20.89 7.29 -4.63
CA ILE A 212 -19.85 8.14 -5.22
C ILE A 212 -20.19 9.61 -5.00
N TYR A 213 -21.47 10.00 -5.15
CA TYR A 213 -21.92 11.37 -4.88
C TYR A 213 -21.71 11.79 -3.43
N GLN A 214 -21.95 10.89 -2.46
CA GLN A 214 -21.66 11.16 -1.05
C GLN A 214 -20.15 11.36 -0.82
N ARG A 215 -19.29 10.53 -1.43
CA ARG A 215 -17.83 10.70 -1.35
C ARG A 215 -17.39 12.03 -1.97
N LYS A 216 -17.95 12.39 -3.13
CA LYS A 216 -17.72 13.67 -3.80
C LYS A 216 -18.10 14.84 -2.90
N ARG A 217 -19.27 14.79 -2.26
CA ARG A 217 -19.75 15.82 -1.34
C ARG A 217 -18.88 15.97 -0.09
N LEU A 218 -18.32 14.88 0.41
CA LEU A 218 -17.41 14.93 1.55
C LEU A 218 -16.14 15.70 1.18
N ILE A 219 -15.54 15.39 0.03
CA ILE A 219 -14.35 16.09 -0.48
C ILE A 219 -14.69 17.57 -0.76
N GLU A 220 -15.79 17.86 -1.46
CA GLU A 220 -16.24 19.24 -1.75
C GLU A 220 -16.59 20.06 -0.50
N SER A 221 -16.92 19.42 0.62
CA SER A 221 -17.32 20.12 1.84
C SER A 221 -16.16 20.63 2.69
N ILE A 222 -14.93 20.20 2.37
CA ILE A 222 -13.73 20.59 3.11
C ILE A 222 -13.10 21.75 2.35
N PRO A 223 -13.12 22.98 2.88
CA PRO A 223 -12.48 24.10 2.20
C PRO A 223 -10.96 23.88 2.22
N THR A 224 -10.32 24.05 1.06
CA THR A 224 -8.86 24.08 0.97
C THR A 224 -8.34 25.19 1.89
N SER A 225 -7.62 24.80 2.94
CA SER A 225 -7.10 25.71 3.96
C SER A 225 -5.71 26.19 3.55
N THR A 226 -5.41 27.46 3.84
CA THR A 226 -4.03 27.95 3.69
C THR A 226 -3.16 27.36 4.78
N ILE A 227 -1.89 27.09 4.49
CA ILE A 227 -0.97 26.45 5.43
C ILE A 227 -0.83 27.26 6.72
N ARG A 228 -0.78 28.59 6.63
CA ARG A 228 -0.69 29.48 7.80
C ARG A 228 -1.88 29.38 8.75
N SER A 229 -3.05 29.00 8.24
CA SER A 229 -4.30 28.92 9.01
C SER A 229 -4.72 27.47 9.29
N LEU A 230 -3.78 26.52 9.26
CA LEU A 230 -4.05 25.13 9.55
C LEU A 230 -4.56 24.97 10.99
N ALA A 231 -5.76 24.42 11.13
CA ALA A 231 -6.29 23.97 12.40
C ALA A 231 -5.95 22.48 12.61
N LEU A 232 -5.85 22.05 13.87
CA LEU A 232 -5.73 20.63 14.20
C LEU A 232 -7.01 19.89 13.75
N GLY A 233 -6.84 18.68 13.21
CA GLY A 233 -7.95 17.88 12.68
C GLY A 233 -7.90 17.72 11.15
N LEU A 234 -9.04 17.39 10.54
CA LEU A 234 -9.11 17.13 9.10
C LEU A 234 -8.89 18.41 8.31
N VAL A 235 -7.88 18.39 7.43
CA VAL A 235 -7.48 19.53 6.62
C VAL A 235 -7.25 19.10 5.17
N GLU A 236 -7.55 20.02 4.27
CA GLU A 236 -7.22 19.92 2.85
C GLU A 236 -6.25 21.04 2.50
N ILE A 237 -5.13 20.69 1.89
CA ILE A 237 -4.13 21.66 1.41
C ILE A 237 -3.74 21.37 -0.03
N SER A 238 -3.31 22.42 -0.73
CA SER A 238 -2.63 22.29 -2.01
C SER A 238 -1.43 23.22 -2.06
N GLY A 239 -0.30 22.71 -2.53
CA GLY A 239 0.96 23.43 -2.57
C GLY A 239 2.01 22.71 -3.40
N ARG A 240 3.23 23.23 -3.38
CA ARG A 240 4.39 22.64 -4.05
C ARG A 240 5.12 21.71 -3.11
N ALA A 241 5.48 20.52 -3.59
CA ALA A 241 6.24 19.58 -2.79
C ALA A 241 7.74 19.91 -2.77
N GLN A 242 8.32 19.92 -1.57
CA GLN A 242 9.71 20.26 -1.30
C GLN A 242 10.35 19.18 -0.41
N PRO A 243 11.62 18.81 -0.65
CA PRO A 243 12.31 17.84 0.19
C PRO A 243 12.58 18.40 1.59
N GLU A 244 12.54 17.53 2.62
CA GLU A 244 12.92 17.91 3.99
C GLU A 244 14.46 17.94 4.17
N GLU A 245 15.13 16.81 3.93
CA GLU A 245 16.59 16.71 4.05
C GLU A 245 17.29 16.66 2.68
N GLY A 246 16.68 16.01 1.68
CA GLY A 246 17.25 15.83 0.35
C GLY A 246 16.33 15.11 -0.63
N LEU A 247 16.72 15.09 -1.90
CA LEU A 247 15.95 14.42 -2.96
C LEU A 247 16.19 12.90 -2.92
N LEU A 248 15.10 12.14 -3.01
CA LEU A 248 15.11 10.69 -3.13
C LEU A 248 15.40 10.28 -4.57
N SER A 249 16.05 9.13 -4.76
CA SER A 249 16.21 8.55 -6.09
C SER A 249 15.14 7.50 -6.32
N ALA A 250 14.33 7.68 -7.37
CA ALA A 250 13.30 6.74 -7.77
C ALA A 250 13.90 5.35 -8.05
N PRO A 251 13.25 4.25 -7.61
CA PRO A 251 13.84 2.92 -7.66
C PRO A 251 14.10 2.42 -9.08
N PHE A 252 13.26 2.74 -10.07
CA PHE A 252 13.41 2.21 -11.43
C PHE A 252 13.93 3.21 -12.46
N SER A 253 13.47 4.47 -12.42
CA SER A 253 14.02 5.51 -13.32
C SER A 253 15.30 6.16 -12.80
N GLY A 254 15.58 6.09 -11.50
CA GLY A 254 16.70 6.80 -10.88
C GLY A 254 16.50 8.31 -10.80
N LEU A 255 15.33 8.85 -11.17
CA LEU A 255 15.07 10.28 -11.14
C LEU A 255 15.06 10.85 -9.71
N PRO A 256 15.55 12.09 -9.51
CA PRO A 256 15.40 12.79 -8.25
C PRO A 256 13.93 13.18 -8.02
N CYS A 257 13.37 12.80 -6.88
CA CYS A 257 11.97 13.00 -6.51
C CYS A 257 11.85 13.31 -5.01
N VAL A 258 10.73 13.90 -4.59
CA VAL A 258 10.43 14.12 -3.15
C VAL A 258 9.66 12.95 -2.55
N PHE A 259 8.91 12.23 -3.38
CA PHE A 259 8.14 11.06 -2.99
C PHE A 259 8.05 10.10 -4.18
N TYR A 260 8.07 8.80 -3.91
CA TYR A 260 7.80 7.78 -4.93
C TYR A 260 6.94 6.64 -4.39
N SER A 261 6.20 6.01 -5.30
CA SER A 261 5.45 4.79 -5.08
C SER A 261 5.76 3.83 -6.21
N TYR A 262 5.95 2.55 -5.91
CA TYR A 262 6.26 1.54 -6.90
C TYR A 262 5.45 0.26 -6.72
N ALA A 263 5.21 -0.43 -7.82
CA ALA A 263 4.62 -1.75 -7.86
C ALA A 263 5.31 -2.61 -8.92
N VAL A 264 5.69 -3.82 -8.55
CA VAL A 264 6.27 -4.83 -9.44
C VAL A 264 5.29 -5.97 -9.56
N GLU A 265 4.91 -6.28 -10.79
CA GLU A 265 3.99 -7.38 -11.11
C GLU A 265 4.67 -8.38 -12.05
N GLU A 266 4.48 -9.67 -11.81
CA GLU A 266 4.88 -10.74 -12.70
C GLU A 266 3.68 -11.27 -13.47
N ARG A 267 3.87 -11.54 -14.77
CA ARG A 267 2.90 -12.30 -15.55
C ARG A 267 3.05 -13.78 -15.25
N VAL A 268 2.04 -14.38 -14.62
CA VAL A 268 1.98 -15.80 -14.26
C VAL A 268 0.88 -16.50 -15.07
N GLY A 269 1.13 -17.72 -15.53
CA GLY A 269 0.16 -18.56 -16.23
C GLY A 269 0.47 -18.80 -17.71
N SER A 270 -0.25 -19.75 -18.31
CA SER A 270 -0.15 -20.07 -19.74
C SER A 270 -0.72 -18.92 -20.59
N GLU A 271 -0.36 -18.87 -21.87
CA GLU A 271 -0.73 -17.79 -22.81
C GLU A 271 -2.24 -17.49 -22.83
N LYS A 272 -3.07 -18.52 -22.65
CA LYS A 272 -4.54 -18.44 -22.61
C LYS A 272 -5.13 -17.99 -21.26
N ASN A 273 -4.39 -18.12 -20.16
CA ASN A 273 -4.84 -17.83 -18.78
C ASN A 273 -3.79 -17.00 -18.02
N ALA A 274 -3.24 -15.97 -18.67
CA ALA A 274 -2.23 -15.12 -18.06
C ALA A 274 -2.86 -14.14 -17.06
N ARG A 275 -2.33 -14.13 -15.82
CA ARG A 275 -2.69 -13.17 -14.77
C ARG A 275 -1.47 -12.37 -14.36
N TRP A 276 -1.70 -11.15 -13.86
CA TRP A 276 -0.65 -10.35 -13.24
C TRP A 276 -0.71 -10.55 -11.73
N GLU A 277 0.43 -10.88 -11.13
CA GLU A 277 0.57 -11.11 -9.71
C GLU A 277 1.58 -10.12 -9.13
N THR A 278 1.19 -9.38 -8.10
CA THR A 278 2.05 -8.38 -7.48
C THR A 278 3.16 -9.08 -6.68
N LEU A 279 4.41 -8.89 -7.10
CA LEU A 279 5.59 -9.39 -6.41
C LEU A 279 6.02 -8.46 -5.28
N ALA A 280 5.98 -7.16 -5.52
CA ALA A 280 6.39 -6.15 -4.54
C ALA A 280 5.59 -4.86 -4.74
N LYS A 281 5.33 -4.15 -3.65
CA LYS A 281 4.75 -2.82 -3.64
C LYS A 281 5.34 -2.04 -2.49
N GLY A 282 5.73 -0.79 -2.72
CA GLY A 282 6.30 0.07 -1.69
C GLY A 282 6.11 1.55 -2.00
N THR A 283 6.31 2.37 -0.98
CA THR A 283 6.20 3.83 -1.02
C THR A 283 7.32 4.42 -0.17
N SER A 284 7.84 5.59 -0.53
CA SER A 284 8.78 6.31 0.33
C SER A 284 8.13 6.70 1.65
N GLU A 285 8.81 6.46 2.77
CA GLU A 285 8.32 6.82 4.12
C GLU A 285 8.82 8.19 4.57
N GLN A 286 9.79 8.76 3.86
CA GLN A 286 10.41 10.04 4.20
C GLN A 286 9.37 11.18 4.17
N PRO A 287 9.31 12.01 5.22
CA PRO A 287 8.50 13.21 5.20
C PRO A 287 8.98 14.20 4.13
N PHE A 288 8.06 15.04 3.67
CA PHE A 288 8.37 16.13 2.74
C PHE A 288 7.53 17.35 3.09
N PHE A 289 8.02 18.54 2.74
CA PHE A 289 7.28 19.77 2.93
C PHE A 289 6.32 19.99 1.77
N VAL A 290 5.13 20.51 2.08
CA VAL A 290 4.25 21.14 1.10
C VAL A 290 4.24 22.62 1.40
N SER A 291 4.55 23.45 0.40
CA SER A 291 4.59 24.91 0.51
C SER A 291 3.51 25.57 -0.33
N ASP A 292 2.84 26.56 0.25
CA ASP A 292 1.89 27.43 -0.44
C ASP A 292 2.36 28.88 -0.34
N THR A 293 1.53 29.84 -0.76
CA THR A 293 1.89 31.27 -0.67
C THR A 293 1.96 31.81 0.77
N THR A 294 1.49 31.05 1.75
CA THR A 294 1.31 31.48 3.14
C THR A 294 2.30 30.86 4.12
N GLY A 295 2.83 29.67 3.81
CA GLY A 295 3.82 28.96 4.62
C GLY A 295 4.18 27.58 4.06
N GLN A 296 4.78 26.74 4.91
CA GLN A 296 5.10 25.34 4.60
C GLN A 296 4.66 24.44 5.75
N VAL A 297 4.25 23.20 5.45
CA VAL A 297 3.85 22.19 6.44
C VAL A 297 4.47 20.85 6.09
N LEU A 298 4.85 20.09 7.13
CA LEU A 298 5.42 18.76 6.97
C LEU A 298 4.32 17.73 6.69
N VAL A 299 4.49 16.90 5.66
CA VAL A 299 3.59 15.80 5.32
C VAL A 299 4.33 14.49 5.54
N VAL A 300 3.75 13.62 6.38
CA VAL A 300 4.25 12.28 6.64
C VAL A 300 3.42 11.29 5.82
N PRO A 301 3.94 10.72 4.72
CA PRO A 301 3.13 9.99 3.74
C PRO A 301 2.67 8.59 4.19
N VAL A 302 3.02 8.17 5.41
CA VAL A 302 2.75 6.83 5.93
C VAL A 302 1.24 6.58 6.03
N GLY A 303 0.78 5.58 5.27
CA GLY A 303 -0.63 5.16 5.24
C GLY A 303 -1.53 5.98 4.33
N ALA A 304 -0.98 6.83 3.46
CA ALA A 304 -1.75 7.58 2.48
C ALA A 304 -2.34 6.67 1.39
N GLU A 305 -3.58 6.95 0.98
CA GLU A 305 -4.13 6.53 -0.31
C GLU A 305 -3.53 7.43 -1.39
N LEU A 306 -2.81 6.83 -2.33
CA LEU A 306 -2.11 7.54 -3.38
C LEU A 306 -2.96 7.58 -4.65
N ILE A 307 -3.21 8.77 -5.17
CA ILE A 307 -3.88 8.99 -6.44
C ILE A 307 -2.89 9.68 -7.39
N LEU A 308 -1.96 8.90 -7.92
CA LEU A 308 -0.90 9.36 -8.82
C LEU A 308 -1.10 8.71 -10.21
N PRO A 309 -1.60 9.43 -11.22
CA PRO A 309 -1.87 8.94 -12.57
C PRO A 309 -0.64 8.83 -13.47
N ASP A 310 0.45 9.57 -13.20
CA ASP A 310 1.67 9.52 -14.00
C ASP A 310 2.47 8.26 -13.62
N GLU A 311 1.92 7.13 -14.03
CA GLU A 311 2.45 5.80 -13.80
C GLU A 311 3.42 5.45 -14.93
N ARG A 312 4.70 5.72 -14.72
CA ARG A 312 5.75 5.26 -15.63
C ARG A 312 5.80 3.75 -15.56
N THR A 313 5.40 3.12 -16.65
CA THR A 313 5.32 1.66 -16.75
C THR A 313 6.46 1.16 -17.63
N SER A 314 7.43 0.48 -17.04
CA SER A 314 8.45 -0.29 -17.77
C SER A 314 8.03 -1.75 -17.82
N ARG A 315 8.02 -2.34 -19.03
CA ARG A 315 7.66 -3.74 -19.25
C ARG A 315 8.82 -4.46 -19.91
N SER A 316 9.18 -5.62 -19.39
CA SER A 316 9.93 -6.58 -20.20
C SER A 316 8.93 -7.24 -21.15
N ASN A 317 8.97 -6.90 -22.43
CA ASN A 317 8.27 -7.70 -23.44
C ASN A 317 9.18 -8.87 -23.87
N TRP A 318 8.63 -9.85 -24.58
CA TRP A 318 9.38 -10.98 -25.17
C TRP A 318 10.62 -10.54 -26.00
N LEU A 319 10.63 -9.31 -26.51
CA LEU A 319 11.74 -8.69 -27.26
C LEU A 319 12.33 -7.43 -26.59
N GLY A 320 11.78 -6.99 -25.45
CA GLY A 320 12.14 -5.72 -24.82
C GLY A 320 12.92 -5.97 -23.54
N GLU A 321 14.22 -5.69 -23.57
CA GLU A 321 15.03 -5.62 -22.35
C GLU A 321 14.54 -4.49 -21.46
N LEU A 322 14.44 -4.76 -20.15
CA LEU A 322 14.19 -3.71 -19.17
C LEU A 322 15.36 -2.71 -19.21
N PRO A 323 15.10 -1.40 -19.04
CA PRO A 323 16.17 -0.42 -18.94
C PRO A 323 17.19 -0.85 -17.87
N PRO A 324 18.50 -0.62 -18.08
CA PRO A 324 19.53 -0.99 -17.11
C PRO A 324 19.28 -0.41 -15.72
N THR A 325 18.67 0.79 -15.64
CA THR A 325 18.27 1.44 -14.38
C THR A 325 17.16 0.67 -13.67
N THR A 326 16.19 0.14 -14.43
CA THR A 326 15.10 -0.68 -13.88
C THR A 326 15.62 -2.03 -13.40
N ILE A 327 16.56 -2.65 -14.12
CA ILE A 327 17.22 -3.88 -13.67
C ILE A 327 18.01 -3.63 -12.39
N ALA A 328 18.78 -2.54 -12.31
CA ALA A 328 19.47 -2.14 -11.10
C ALA A 328 18.49 -1.90 -9.93
N GLY A 329 17.35 -1.26 -10.19
CA GLY A 329 16.27 -1.08 -9.23
C GLY A 329 15.67 -2.39 -8.73
N LEU A 330 15.37 -3.32 -9.63
CA LEU A 330 14.86 -4.65 -9.29
C LEU A 330 15.88 -5.45 -8.46
N ASN A 331 17.16 -5.36 -8.80
CA ASN A 331 18.24 -5.98 -8.03
C ASN A 331 18.36 -5.37 -6.62
N ARG A 332 18.20 -4.04 -6.47
CA ARG A 332 18.14 -3.37 -5.16
C ARG A 332 16.95 -3.83 -4.31
N LEU A 333 15.84 -4.18 -4.95
CA LEU A 333 14.65 -4.76 -4.30
C LEU A 333 14.75 -6.28 -4.07
N GLY A 334 15.87 -6.92 -4.43
CA GLY A 334 16.03 -8.38 -4.32
C GLY A 334 15.18 -9.20 -5.29
N ILE A 335 14.62 -8.58 -6.34
CA ILE A 335 13.72 -9.24 -7.30
C ILE A 335 14.52 -9.72 -8.51
N SER A 336 14.70 -11.04 -8.63
CA SER A 336 15.35 -11.63 -9.80
C SER A 336 14.49 -11.52 -11.06
N THR A 337 15.12 -11.10 -12.15
CA THR A 337 14.53 -11.01 -13.51
C THR A 337 14.47 -12.35 -14.22
N GLU A 338 15.21 -13.36 -13.75
CA GLU A 338 15.30 -14.69 -14.35
C GLU A 338 14.49 -15.73 -13.59
N ARG A 339 14.04 -16.76 -14.30
CA ARG A 339 13.51 -18.01 -13.74
C ARG A 339 14.56 -19.09 -13.99
N TRP A 340 14.44 -20.22 -13.28
CA TRP A 340 15.20 -21.45 -13.56
C TRP A 340 15.24 -21.82 -15.06
N MET A 341 14.22 -21.43 -15.83
CA MET A 341 14.17 -21.58 -17.28
C MET A 341 13.50 -20.35 -17.90
N GLY A 342 14.29 -19.50 -18.58
CA GLY A 342 13.83 -18.29 -19.27
C GLY A 342 13.74 -17.02 -18.41
N SER A 343 13.48 -15.87 -19.05
CA SER A 343 13.29 -14.59 -18.38
C SER A 343 11.85 -14.43 -17.88
N LYS A 344 11.68 -13.78 -16.72
CA LYS A 344 10.36 -13.42 -16.22
C LYS A 344 9.82 -12.25 -17.03
N THR A 345 8.52 -12.29 -17.34
CA THR A 345 7.81 -11.13 -17.87
C THR A 345 7.36 -10.26 -16.70
N LEU A 346 8.15 -9.24 -16.39
CA LEU A 346 7.90 -8.27 -15.33
C LEU A 346 7.29 -6.99 -15.87
N ARG A 347 6.42 -6.40 -15.06
CA ARG A 347 5.87 -5.06 -15.23
C ARG A 347 6.21 -4.26 -13.98
N CYS A 348 7.10 -3.28 -14.16
CA CYS A 348 7.49 -2.35 -13.11
C CYS A 348 6.73 -1.06 -13.34
N ARG A 349 6.02 -0.60 -12.32
CA ARG A 349 5.31 0.67 -12.32
C ARG A 349 5.88 1.54 -11.21
N GLU A 350 6.15 2.78 -11.54
CA GLU A 350 6.50 3.80 -10.54
C GLU A 350 5.70 5.08 -10.80
N SER A 351 5.33 5.73 -9.71
CA SER A 351 4.70 7.04 -9.67
C SER A 351 5.56 7.93 -8.78
N LEU A 352 5.83 9.15 -9.24
CA LEU A 352 6.77 10.05 -8.61
C LEU A 352 6.08 11.39 -8.34
N ILE A 353 6.50 12.05 -7.27
CA ILE A 353 6.26 13.48 -7.08
C ILE A 353 7.62 14.15 -7.24
N LEU A 354 7.73 15.06 -8.20
CA LEU A 354 8.94 15.81 -8.46
C LEU A 354 9.03 17.03 -7.53
N PRO A 355 10.25 17.51 -7.23
CA PRO A 355 10.39 18.78 -6.52
C PRO A 355 9.69 19.92 -7.27
N GLU A 356 9.04 20.79 -6.51
CA GLU A 356 8.23 21.93 -6.98
C GLU A 356 6.94 21.57 -7.73
N GLU A 357 6.60 20.28 -7.80
CA GLU A 357 5.34 19.80 -8.37
C GLU A 357 4.16 20.11 -7.46
N GLN A 358 3.01 20.42 -8.07
CA GLN A 358 1.81 20.73 -7.32
C GLN A 358 1.22 19.44 -6.75
N VAL A 359 0.98 19.42 -5.44
CA VAL A 359 0.40 18.29 -4.72
C VAL A 359 -0.83 18.76 -3.97
N TYR A 360 -1.82 17.88 -3.94
CA TYR A 360 -3.03 17.94 -3.14
C TYR A 360 -2.90 16.92 -2.00
N VAL A 361 -3.10 17.38 -0.76
CA VAL A 361 -3.06 16.53 0.43
C VAL A 361 -4.34 16.75 1.23
N LEU A 362 -5.08 15.68 1.45
CA LEU A 362 -6.20 15.61 2.38
C LEU A 362 -5.76 14.72 3.54
N GLY A 363 -5.72 15.22 4.76
CA GLY A 363 -5.22 14.44 5.89
C GLY A 363 -5.57 15.06 7.24
N THR A 364 -5.06 14.47 8.32
CA THR A 364 -5.24 15.03 9.66
C THR A 364 -3.98 15.79 10.08
N ALA A 365 -4.15 17.07 10.42
CA ALA A 365 -3.13 17.89 11.05
C ALA A 365 -3.01 17.51 12.53
N HIS A 366 -1.79 17.12 12.91
CA HIS A 366 -1.41 16.70 14.25
C HIS A 366 -0.39 17.70 14.83
N GLU A 367 -0.36 17.81 16.16
CA GLU A 367 0.66 18.58 16.86
C GLU A 367 1.93 17.74 17.06
N HIS A 368 3.09 18.34 16.83
CA HIS A 368 4.41 17.75 16.99
C HIS A 368 4.94 18.11 18.39
N LEU A 369 4.81 17.18 19.33
CA LEU A 369 5.08 17.40 20.77
C LEU A 369 6.58 17.56 21.12
N ASP A 370 7.51 17.25 20.20
CA ASP A 370 8.96 17.20 20.47
C ASP A 370 9.78 18.39 19.90
N ALA A 371 9.14 19.44 19.39
CA ALA A 371 9.87 20.61 18.89
C ALA A 371 10.48 21.44 20.04
N ARG A 372 11.82 21.40 20.15
CA ARG A 372 12.61 22.24 21.08
C ARG A 372 12.15 23.70 21.05
N GLU A 373 11.99 24.31 22.23
CA GLU A 373 11.63 25.73 22.40
C GLU A 373 12.58 26.62 21.58
N GLY A 374 12.05 27.22 20.50
CA GLY A 374 12.80 28.19 19.69
C GLY A 374 12.52 28.19 18.19
N VAL A 375 11.83 27.19 17.63
CA VAL A 375 11.46 27.17 16.20
C VAL A 375 10.06 27.79 16.02
N GLU A 376 9.91 28.67 15.03
CA GLU A 376 8.67 29.36 14.69
C GLU A 376 7.47 28.41 14.63
N ASN A 377 6.30 28.87 15.12
CA ASN A 377 5.08 28.09 15.36
C ASN A 377 4.59 27.19 14.20
N LEU A 378 5.05 27.39 12.96
CA LEU A 378 4.74 26.56 11.79
C LEU A 378 5.43 25.18 11.80
N ALA A 379 6.48 24.99 12.60
CA ALA A 379 7.20 23.71 12.71
C ALA A 379 6.53 22.72 13.69
N ARG A 380 5.40 23.07 14.31
CA ARG A 380 4.71 22.24 15.30
C ARG A 380 3.55 21.43 14.74
N ILE A 381 3.23 21.56 13.45
CA ILE A 381 2.09 20.86 12.86
C ILE A 381 2.59 20.00 11.69
N TYR A 382 2.19 18.73 11.67
CA TYR A 382 2.42 17.84 10.53
C TYR A 382 1.10 17.21 10.10
N ILE A 383 0.99 16.87 8.82
CA ILE A 383 -0.17 16.18 8.27
C ILE A 383 0.17 14.71 8.10
N GLY A 384 -0.69 13.84 8.61
CA GLY A 384 -0.52 12.40 8.49
C GLY A 384 -1.84 11.65 8.53
N SER A 385 -1.73 10.31 8.57
CA SER A 385 -2.89 9.43 8.68
C SER A 385 -3.61 9.58 10.02
N SER A 386 -4.92 9.35 10.00
CA SER A 386 -5.77 9.23 11.18
C SER A 386 -6.68 8.02 11.05
N ARG A 387 -7.26 7.56 12.15
CA ARG A 387 -8.22 6.44 12.16
C ARG A 387 -9.60 6.85 11.66
N ASP A 388 -9.96 8.11 11.82
CA ASP A 388 -11.32 8.61 11.61
C ASP A 388 -11.53 9.23 10.22
N HIS A 389 -10.45 9.60 9.53
CA HIS A 389 -10.51 10.34 8.27
C HIS A 389 -9.63 9.72 7.19
N GLU A 390 -10.05 9.85 5.92
CA GLU A 390 -9.23 9.46 4.77
C GLU A 390 -7.96 10.32 4.72
N PHE A 391 -6.82 9.70 4.38
CA PHE A 391 -5.56 10.38 4.14
C PHE A 391 -5.18 10.14 2.68
N ILE A 392 -5.17 11.19 1.87
CA ILE A 392 -4.97 11.13 0.42
C ILE A 392 -3.82 12.05 0.02
N ILE A 393 -2.93 11.55 -0.82
CA ILE A 393 -1.90 12.34 -1.50
C ILE A 393 -2.09 12.16 -3.01
N SER A 394 -2.17 13.26 -3.73
CA SER A 394 -2.45 13.31 -5.17
C SER A 394 -1.64 14.40 -5.84
N ASP A 395 -1.13 14.15 -7.05
CA ASP A 395 -0.51 15.17 -7.93
C ASP A 395 -1.58 15.92 -8.77
N ARG A 396 -2.82 15.43 -8.77
CA ARG A 396 -3.96 16.07 -9.43
C ARG A 396 -4.51 17.21 -8.60
N SER A 397 -4.98 18.24 -9.30
CA SER A 397 -5.78 19.29 -8.69
C SER A 397 -7.12 18.73 -8.16
N GLU A 398 -7.66 19.34 -7.11
CA GLU A 398 -8.99 19.04 -6.58
C GLU A 398 -10.04 19.03 -7.72
N LYS A 399 -9.98 20.00 -8.63
CA LYS A 399 -10.88 20.11 -9.79
C LYS A 399 -10.83 18.88 -10.70
N ASP A 400 -9.66 18.30 -10.91
CA ASP A 400 -9.51 17.09 -11.75
C ASP A 400 -10.09 15.87 -11.05
N ILE A 401 -9.89 15.74 -9.74
CA ILE A 401 -10.49 14.67 -8.92
C ILE A 401 -12.02 14.79 -8.95
N LEU A 402 -12.54 16.00 -8.74
CA LEU A 402 -13.97 16.29 -8.72
C LEU A 402 -14.65 16.10 -10.07
N SER A 403 -14.01 16.47 -11.19
CA SER A 403 -14.57 16.30 -12.53
C SER A 403 -14.77 14.83 -12.90
N ARG A 404 -13.81 13.96 -12.53
CA ARG A 404 -13.91 12.52 -12.74
C ARG A 404 -15.01 11.89 -11.88
N LEU A 405 -15.08 12.28 -10.61
CA LEU A 405 -16.16 11.86 -9.72
C LEU A 405 -17.53 12.34 -10.25
N HIS A 406 -17.61 13.57 -10.78
CA HIS A 406 -18.83 14.09 -11.40
C HIS A 406 -19.29 13.20 -12.56
N TRP A 407 -18.37 12.85 -13.47
CA TRP A 407 -18.71 12.00 -14.61
C TRP A 407 -19.15 10.60 -14.19
N GLN A 408 -18.53 10.02 -13.16
CA GLN A 408 -18.96 8.74 -12.58
C GLN A 408 -20.35 8.83 -11.92
N VAL A 409 -20.64 9.91 -11.20
CA VAL A 409 -21.97 10.16 -10.63
C VAL A 409 -23.03 10.26 -11.72
N LEU A 410 -22.74 10.97 -12.82
CA LEU A 410 -23.66 11.05 -13.96
C LEU A 410 -23.83 9.68 -14.61
N ALA A 411 -22.75 8.97 -14.92
CA ALA A 411 -22.78 7.69 -15.60
C ALA A 411 -23.53 6.62 -14.80
N PHE A 412 -23.20 6.44 -13.52
CA PHE A 412 -23.80 5.41 -12.69
C PHE A 412 -25.13 5.84 -12.06
N GLY A 413 -25.23 7.09 -11.60
CA GLY A 413 -26.45 7.64 -11.02
C GLY A 413 -27.54 7.81 -12.08
N VAL A 414 -27.37 8.75 -13.01
CA VAL A 414 -28.39 9.06 -14.03
C VAL A 414 -28.57 7.87 -14.99
N GLY A 415 -27.48 7.23 -15.40
CA GLY A 415 -27.54 6.02 -16.25
C GLY A 415 -28.25 4.85 -15.57
N GLY A 416 -27.97 4.58 -14.29
CA GLY A 416 -28.65 3.52 -13.54
C GLY A 416 -30.14 3.79 -13.37
N LEU A 417 -30.51 5.03 -13.03
CA LEU A 417 -31.91 5.44 -12.87
C LEU A 417 -32.71 5.35 -14.17
N THR A 418 -32.13 5.80 -15.29
CA THR A 418 -32.78 5.73 -16.61
C THR A 418 -32.95 4.29 -17.08
N LEU A 419 -31.97 3.41 -16.84
CA LEU A 419 -32.09 1.98 -17.14
C LEU A 419 -33.19 1.32 -16.30
N ALA A 420 -33.23 1.58 -14.99
CA ALA A 420 -34.25 1.02 -14.12
C ALA A 420 -35.66 1.50 -14.50
N ALA A 421 -35.82 2.80 -14.75
CA ALA A 421 -37.10 3.38 -15.15
C ALA A 421 -37.57 2.87 -16.51
N THR A 422 -36.69 2.76 -17.51
CA THR A 422 -37.06 2.25 -18.84
C THR A 422 -37.47 0.80 -18.79
N CYS A 423 -36.73 -0.08 -18.10
CA CYS A 423 -37.13 -1.47 -17.90
C CYS A 423 -38.48 -1.59 -17.17
N LEU A 424 -38.69 -0.79 -16.12
CA LEU A 424 -39.94 -0.80 -15.36
C LEU A 424 -41.14 -0.29 -16.17
N ILE A 425 -40.95 0.76 -16.99
CA ILE A 425 -41.98 1.27 -17.91
C ILE A 425 -42.33 0.22 -18.97
N ILE A 426 -41.35 -0.50 -19.52
CA ILE A 426 -41.58 -1.58 -20.49
C ILE A 426 -42.35 -2.73 -19.84
N ILE A 427 -41.98 -3.14 -18.62
CA ILE A 427 -42.73 -4.15 -17.85
C ILE A 427 -44.18 -3.70 -17.68
N PHE A 428 -44.40 -2.45 -17.25
CA PHE A 428 -45.73 -1.92 -17.04
C PHE A 428 -46.54 -1.88 -18.34
N LYS A 429 -45.94 -1.38 -19.43
CA LYS A 429 -46.61 -1.23 -20.72
C LYS A 429 -46.95 -2.57 -21.37
N TYR A 430 -46.07 -3.56 -21.33
CA TYR A 430 -46.28 -4.82 -22.05
C TYR A 430 -47.01 -5.89 -21.25
N TYR A 431 -46.80 -5.94 -19.93
CA TYR A 431 -47.33 -7.01 -19.08
C TYR A 431 -48.48 -6.56 -18.17
N LEU A 432 -48.58 -5.26 -17.86
CA LEU A 432 -49.61 -4.71 -16.96
C LEU A 432 -50.68 -3.86 -17.65
N THR A 433 -50.55 -3.53 -18.95
CA THR A 433 -51.66 -2.89 -19.67
C THR A 433 -52.72 -3.89 -20.08
N THR A 434 -53.95 -3.55 -19.75
CA THR A 434 -55.16 -4.34 -20.01
C THR A 434 -55.43 -4.43 -21.50
N VAL A 435 -55.62 -5.65 -22.02
CA VAL A 435 -56.36 -5.87 -23.27
C VAL A 435 -57.79 -5.36 -23.01
N SER A 436 -58.19 -4.30 -23.70
CA SER A 436 -59.57 -3.78 -23.68
C SER A 436 -60.55 -4.75 -24.30
#